data_AF-A0A925X675-F1
#
_entry.id   AF-A0A925X675-F1
#
_cell.length_a   1.000
_cell.length_b   1.000
_cell.length_c   1.000
_cell.angle_alpha   90.00
_cell.angle_beta   90.00
_cell.angle_gamma   90.00
#
_symmetry.space_group_name_H-M   'P 1'
#
loop_
_entity.id
_entity.type
_entity.pdbx_description
1 polymer ?
#
loop_
_entity_poly.entity_id
_entity_poly.type
_entity_poly.pdbx_seq_one_letter_code
_entity_poly.pdbx_strand_id
1 'polypeptide(L)'
;MGNKINSNEVKQIVWKACDTFRGLINPDQYKDYILTMLFIKYVSDVHKEKKKEYLKKYNGDETRAERAMKQERFIVPENSRFDFLYEHRNEVNLGELINIALTDFEEANRQKLSSEDGSGVFRNIDFNSSNLGDVKEKNQRLKSLLIDFSNDKLDLSPGHLEGADIIGDAYEFLIANFASDAGKKAGEFFTPSEVSTLLAKLTKSKPGARISDPTCGSGSLLIKAGREVGSPDFSLFGQEANGSTWALAIMNMFLHGFDNATIRWGDTIRNPKLKEGDALMKFDTVVANPPFSLDKWGKVEDKEENKAAKSYDPEHDPYNRFWRGIPPKSKGDWTFITHMIETTYEGRGKVGVIVPHG
;
A
#
# COMPACT_ATOMS: atom_id res chain seq x y z
N MET A 1 -11.14 33.33 4.47
CA MET A 1 -10.47 32.17 3.83
C MET A 1 -9.47 31.67 4.84
N GLY A 2 -9.69 30.48 5.42
CA GLY A 2 -8.72 29.90 6.34
C GLY A 2 -7.43 29.56 5.58
N ASN A 3 -6.29 29.64 6.26
CA ASN A 3 -5.02 29.18 5.68
C ASN A 3 -5.16 27.69 5.39
N LYS A 4 -5.02 27.31 4.11
CA LYS A 4 -4.96 25.90 3.71
C LYS A 4 -3.71 25.26 4.30
N ILE A 5 -3.81 23.99 4.66
CA ILE A 5 -2.71 23.25 5.25
C ILE A 5 -1.72 22.87 4.14
N ASN A 6 -0.44 23.19 4.34
CA ASN A 6 0.60 22.88 3.36
C ASN A 6 1.19 21.47 3.57
N SER A 7 1.77 20.89 2.50
CA SER A 7 2.32 19.53 2.53
C SER A 7 3.42 19.31 3.59
N ASN A 8 4.24 20.34 3.85
CA ASN A 8 5.36 20.23 4.78
C ASN A 8 4.89 20.17 6.24
N GLU A 9 3.83 20.90 6.59
CA GLU A 9 3.22 20.86 7.92
C GLU A 9 2.64 19.48 8.21
N VAL A 10 1.90 18.89 7.27
CA VAL A 10 1.38 17.51 7.40
C VAL A 10 2.54 16.53 7.61
N LYS A 11 3.58 16.59 6.78
CA LYS A 11 4.76 15.72 6.90
C LYS A 11 5.44 15.85 8.26
N GLN A 12 5.61 17.07 8.77
CA GLN A 12 6.22 17.32 10.08
C GLN A 12 5.36 16.78 11.23
N ILE A 13 4.04 16.98 11.19
CA ILE A 13 3.13 16.51 12.24
C ILE A 13 3.13 14.97 12.28
N VAL A 14 2.96 14.31 11.13
CA VAL A 14 2.91 12.84 11.11
C VAL A 14 4.28 12.24 11.44
N TRP A 15 5.39 12.88 11.04
CA TRP A 15 6.73 12.44 11.44
C TRP A 15 7.00 12.59 12.94
N LYS A 16 6.40 13.60 13.57
CA LYS A 16 6.44 13.77 15.01
C LYS A 16 5.60 12.72 15.73
N ALA A 17 4.47 12.30 15.17
CA ALA A 17 3.67 11.20 15.73
C ALA A 17 4.46 9.89 15.85
N CYS A 18 5.49 9.68 15.02
CA CYS A 18 6.41 8.56 15.15
C CYS A 18 7.20 8.56 16.47
N ASP A 19 7.42 9.72 17.11
CA ASP A 19 8.15 9.83 18.38
C ASP A 19 7.48 9.04 19.51
N THR A 20 6.17 8.79 19.40
CA THR A 20 5.42 7.91 20.34
C THR A 20 6.00 6.49 20.42
N PHE A 21 6.65 6.01 19.35
CA PHE A 21 7.20 4.64 19.27
C PHE A 21 8.72 4.57 19.19
N ARG A 22 9.41 5.67 18.85
CA ARG A 22 10.87 5.69 18.68
C ARG A 22 11.62 5.26 19.94
N GLY A 23 12.70 4.51 19.74
CA GLY A 23 13.57 4.01 20.80
C GLY A 23 13.04 2.78 21.55
N LEU A 24 11.77 2.41 21.36
CA LEU A 24 11.13 1.30 22.08
C LEU A 24 10.69 0.19 21.12
N ILE A 25 10.24 0.56 19.92
CA ILE A 25 9.84 -0.37 18.87
C ILE A 25 10.73 -0.13 17.65
N ASN A 26 11.05 -1.20 16.92
CA ASN A 26 11.83 -1.11 15.69
C ASN A 26 11.04 -0.35 14.60
N PRO A 27 11.68 0.52 13.78
CA PRO A 27 11.05 1.22 12.65
C PRO A 27 10.22 0.32 11.73
N ASP A 28 10.72 -0.88 11.46
CA ASP A 28 10.03 -1.89 10.65
C ASP A 28 8.65 -2.31 11.20
N GLN A 29 8.44 -2.20 12.52
CA GLN A 29 7.18 -2.59 13.15
C GLN A 29 6.27 -1.37 13.34
N TYR A 30 6.80 -0.26 13.88
CA TYR A 30 5.92 0.87 14.20
C TYR A 30 5.47 1.66 12.97
N LYS A 31 6.11 1.49 11.82
CA LYS A 31 5.63 2.02 10.54
C LYS A 31 4.20 1.59 10.24
N ASP A 32 3.85 0.34 10.54
CA ASP A 32 2.54 -0.22 10.20
C ASP A 32 1.44 0.44 11.03
N TYR A 33 1.70 0.72 12.32
CA TYR A 33 0.78 1.46 13.19
C TYR A 33 0.58 2.91 12.73
N ILE A 34 1.66 3.62 12.40
CA ILE A 34 1.62 5.03 11.98
C ILE A 34 0.88 5.17 10.63
N LEU A 35 1.25 4.36 9.64
CA LEU A 35 0.66 4.42 8.30
C LEU A 35 -0.82 4.02 8.31
N THR A 36 -1.20 3.03 9.13
CA THR A 36 -2.60 2.64 9.32
C THR A 36 -3.42 3.74 9.98
N MET A 37 -2.89 4.35 11.05
CA MET A 37 -3.60 5.44 11.71
C MET A 37 -3.75 6.67 10.82
N LEU A 38 -2.73 7.00 10.01
CA LEU A 38 -2.83 8.05 8.99
C LEU A 38 -3.94 7.76 7.97
N PHE A 39 -4.03 6.51 7.50
CA PHE A 39 -5.09 6.09 6.59
C PHE A 39 -6.48 6.23 7.22
N ILE A 40 -6.66 5.77 8.47
CA ILE A 40 -7.92 5.89 9.22
C ILE A 40 -8.31 7.34 9.48
N LYS A 41 -7.35 8.20 9.85
CA LYS A 41 -7.57 9.65 10.00
C LYS A 41 -8.07 10.25 8.70
N TYR A 42 -7.40 9.95 7.58
CA TYR A 42 -7.79 10.45 6.26
C TYR A 42 -9.22 10.06 5.88
N VAL A 43 -9.56 8.77 5.92
CA VAL A 43 -10.91 8.32 5.52
C VAL A 43 -11.99 8.88 6.44
N SER A 44 -11.67 9.10 7.72
CA SER A 44 -12.57 9.73 8.70
C SER A 44 -12.82 11.20 8.39
N ASP A 45 -11.79 11.96 8.05
CA ASP A 45 -11.91 13.38 7.69
C ASP A 45 -12.70 13.56 6.39
N VAL A 46 -12.39 12.76 5.36
CA VAL A 46 -13.15 12.73 4.10
C VAL A 46 -14.62 12.40 4.37
N HIS A 47 -14.90 11.40 5.21
CA HIS A 47 -16.26 11.04 5.58
C HIS A 47 -16.99 12.21 6.27
N LYS A 48 -16.32 12.89 7.20
CA LYS A 48 -16.86 14.03 7.94
C LYS A 48 -17.18 15.20 7.03
N GLU A 49 -16.31 15.54 6.09
CA GLU A 49 -16.57 16.58 5.09
C GLU A 49 -17.73 16.19 4.17
N LYS A 50 -17.73 14.98 3.61
CA LYS A 50 -18.80 14.49 2.73
C LYS A 50 -20.16 14.45 3.42
N LYS A 51 -20.22 14.02 4.68
CA LYS A 51 -21.46 14.04 5.46
C LYS A 51 -22.00 15.46 5.62
N LYS A 52 -21.13 16.45 5.91
CA LYS A 52 -21.52 17.87 5.98
C LYS A 52 -22.03 18.39 4.63
N GLU A 53 -21.36 18.04 3.53
CA GLU A 53 -21.79 18.40 2.17
C GLU A 53 -23.19 17.86 1.85
N TYR A 54 -23.45 16.58 2.15
CA TYR A 54 -24.75 15.98 1.90
C TYR A 54 -25.85 16.52 2.79
N LEU A 55 -25.60 16.73 4.07
CA LEU A 55 -26.57 17.38 4.96
C LEU A 55 -26.94 18.77 4.43
N LYS A 56 -25.96 19.56 3.97
CA LYS A 56 -26.23 20.85 3.34
C LYS A 56 -27.04 20.70 2.05
N LYS A 57 -26.67 19.75 1.18
CA LYS A 57 -27.37 19.48 -0.10
C LYS A 57 -28.82 19.06 0.10
N TYR A 58 -29.12 18.35 1.18
CA TYR A 58 -30.45 17.83 1.49
C TYR A 58 -31.15 18.61 2.62
N ASN A 59 -30.74 19.86 2.88
CA ASN A 59 -31.37 20.76 3.87
C ASN A 59 -31.53 20.14 5.27
N GLY A 60 -30.53 19.38 5.71
CA GLY A 60 -30.51 18.72 7.03
C GLY A 60 -31.23 17.37 7.09
N ASP A 61 -31.74 16.83 5.97
CA ASP A 61 -32.33 15.48 5.94
C ASP A 61 -31.24 14.40 6.14
N GLU A 62 -31.14 13.91 7.37
CA GLU A 62 -30.16 12.90 7.77
C GLU A 62 -30.33 11.59 7.00
N THR A 63 -31.57 11.15 6.75
CA THR A 63 -31.84 9.89 6.04
C THR A 63 -31.33 9.94 4.60
N ARG A 64 -31.53 11.06 3.91
CA ARG A 64 -30.97 11.25 2.56
C ARG A 64 -29.46 11.35 2.56
N ALA A 65 -28.89 12.05 3.54
CA ALA A 65 -27.44 12.17 3.66
C ALA A 65 -26.80 10.80 3.90
N GLU A 66 -27.34 9.98 4.80
CA GLU A 66 -26.84 8.61 5.04
C GLU A 66 -26.95 7.71 3.82
N ARG A 67 -28.04 7.80 3.05
CA ARG A 67 -28.18 7.05 1.78
C ARG A 67 -27.10 7.44 0.78
N ALA A 68 -26.79 8.72 0.66
CA ALA A 68 -25.71 9.20 -0.21
C ALA A 68 -24.33 8.73 0.28
N MET A 69 -24.09 8.75 1.59
CA MET A 69 -22.84 8.25 2.18
C MET A 69 -22.57 6.77 1.89
N LYS A 70 -23.60 5.95 1.67
CA LYS A 70 -23.41 4.53 1.27
C LYS A 70 -22.85 4.35 -0.14
N GLN A 71 -22.89 5.39 -0.97
CA GLN A 71 -22.32 5.39 -2.32
C GLN A 71 -20.93 6.02 -2.37
N GLU A 72 -20.43 6.52 -1.25
CA GLU A 72 -19.10 7.09 -1.16
C GLU A 72 -18.00 6.04 -1.35
N ARG A 73 -16.81 6.56 -1.63
CA ARG A 73 -15.60 5.78 -1.87
C ARG A 73 -15.32 4.75 -0.77
N PHE A 74 -15.52 5.11 0.50
CA PHE A 74 -15.40 4.21 1.63
C PHE A 74 -16.65 4.31 2.50
N ILE A 75 -17.13 3.15 2.97
CA ILE A 75 -18.10 3.07 4.05
C ILE A 75 -17.31 3.13 5.35
N VAL A 76 -17.53 4.16 6.17
CA VAL A 76 -16.82 4.32 7.45
C VAL A 76 -17.82 4.11 8.59
N PRO A 77 -17.85 2.91 9.21
CA PRO A 77 -18.64 2.65 10.41
C PRO A 77 -18.31 3.65 11.51
N GLU A 78 -19.27 3.92 12.40
CA GLU A 78 -19.11 4.95 13.45
C GLU A 78 -17.93 4.65 14.38
N ASN A 79 -17.81 3.40 14.82
CA ASN A 79 -16.72 2.95 15.68
C ASN A 79 -15.36 2.92 14.96
N SER A 80 -15.35 2.89 13.63
CA SER A 80 -14.14 2.97 12.81
C SER A 80 -13.66 4.40 12.55
N ARG A 81 -14.42 5.42 12.94
CA ARG A 81 -14.03 6.82 12.76
C ARG A 81 -12.94 7.20 13.76
N PHE A 82 -11.99 7.98 13.31
CA PHE A 82 -10.93 8.53 14.16
C PHE A 82 -11.49 9.29 15.38
N ASP A 83 -12.55 10.10 15.19
CA ASP A 83 -13.19 10.84 16.28
C ASP A 83 -13.70 9.89 17.38
N PHE A 84 -14.29 8.74 17.02
CA PHE A 84 -14.75 7.74 17.98
C PHE A 84 -13.57 7.12 18.75
N LEU A 85 -12.51 6.71 18.04
CA LEU A 85 -11.30 6.17 18.67
C LEU A 85 -10.67 7.19 19.64
N TYR A 86 -10.63 8.45 19.22
CA TYR A 86 -10.12 9.55 20.04
C TYR A 86 -10.96 9.77 21.29
N GLU A 87 -12.29 9.79 21.20
CA GLU A 87 -13.19 9.93 22.36
C GLU A 87 -12.97 8.81 23.38
N HIS A 88 -12.73 7.58 22.91
CA HIS A 88 -12.49 6.40 23.74
C HIS A 88 -11.01 6.16 24.10
N ARG A 89 -10.11 7.12 23.85
CA ARG A 89 -8.65 7.00 24.09
C ARG A 89 -8.23 6.73 25.55
N ASN A 90 -9.16 6.80 26.50
CA ASN A 90 -8.90 6.51 27.92
C ASN A 90 -9.39 5.13 28.35
N GLU A 91 -9.97 4.34 27.44
CA GLU A 91 -10.46 3.00 27.74
C GLU A 91 -9.32 2.03 28.05
N VAL A 92 -9.60 1.09 28.95
CA VAL A 92 -8.62 0.10 29.42
C VAL A 92 -8.27 -0.95 28.35
N ASN A 93 -9.10 -1.10 27.32
CA ASN A 93 -8.92 -2.02 26.21
C ASN A 93 -8.74 -1.28 24.86
N LEU A 94 -8.12 -0.10 24.88
CA LEU A 94 -7.95 0.75 23.68
C LEU A 94 -7.35 0.01 22.47
N GLY A 95 -6.34 -0.85 22.67
CA GLY A 95 -5.76 -1.64 21.59
C GLY A 95 -6.75 -2.61 20.92
N GLU A 96 -7.59 -3.26 21.71
CA GLU A 96 -8.67 -4.12 21.21
C GLU A 96 -9.73 -3.30 20.46
N LEU A 97 -10.12 -2.16 21.01
CA LEU A 97 -11.10 -1.25 20.40
C LEU A 97 -10.62 -0.78 19.01
N ILE A 98 -9.34 -0.44 18.86
CA ILE A 98 -8.76 -0.09 17.56
C ILE A 98 -8.79 -1.29 16.60
N ASN A 99 -8.44 -2.50 17.05
CA ASN A 99 -8.50 -3.68 16.20
C ASN A 99 -9.92 -4.01 15.70
N ILE A 100 -10.93 -3.88 16.57
CA ILE A 100 -12.35 -4.05 16.20
C ILE A 100 -12.74 -3.00 15.15
N ALA A 101 -12.39 -1.73 15.38
CA ALA A 101 -12.63 -0.64 14.45
C ALA A 101 -12.02 -0.89 13.06
N LEU A 102 -10.79 -1.43 12.99
CA LEU A 102 -10.14 -1.80 11.73
C LEU A 102 -10.85 -2.97 11.05
N THR A 103 -11.28 -3.97 11.82
CA THR A 103 -12.01 -5.13 11.30
C THR A 103 -13.34 -4.71 10.69
N ASP A 104 -14.14 -3.92 11.41
CA ASP A 104 -15.44 -3.44 10.92
C ASP A 104 -15.31 -2.55 9.69
N PHE A 105 -14.26 -1.71 9.64
CA PHE A 105 -13.96 -0.91 8.46
C PHE A 105 -13.55 -1.77 7.26
N GLU A 106 -12.75 -2.79 7.48
CA GLU A 106 -12.35 -3.74 6.43
C GLU A 106 -13.57 -4.52 5.90
N GLU A 107 -14.41 -5.04 6.78
CA GLU A 107 -15.63 -5.77 6.40
C GLU A 107 -16.60 -4.90 5.59
N ALA A 108 -16.80 -3.65 6.01
CA ALA A 108 -17.62 -2.68 5.29
C ALA A 108 -17.08 -2.36 3.88
N ASN A 109 -15.79 -2.61 3.63
CA ASN A 109 -15.11 -2.31 2.37
C ASN A 109 -14.39 -3.52 1.77
N ARG A 110 -14.85 -4.74 2.05
CA ARG A 110 -14.18 -6.01 1.74
C ARG A 110 -13.74 -6.16 0.28
N GLN A 111 -14.56 -5.66 -0.66
CA GLN A 111 -14.23 -5.73 -2.10
C GLN A 111 -12.97 -4.93 -2.49
N LYS A 112 -12.60 -3.92 -1.69
CA LYS A 112 -11.51 -2.98 -1.93
C LYS A 112 -10.29 -3.26 -1.06
N LEU A 113 -10.53 -3.78 0.14
CA LEU A 113 -9.52 -3.95 1.19
C LEU A 113 -9.19 -5.41 1.48
N SER A 114 -9.57 -6.34 0.59
CA SER A 114 -9.20 -7.74 0.70
C SER A 114 -8.59 -8.28 -0.59
N SER A 115 -7.65 -9.20 -0.42
CA SER A 115 -7.04 -10.02 -1.47
C SER A 115 -8.05 -11.06 -2.00
N GLU A 116 -7.75 -11.66 -3.17
CA GLU A 116 -8.56 -12.73 -3.78
C GLU A 116 -8.74 -13.96 -2.85
N ASP A 117 -7.80 -14.19 -1.95
CA ASP A 117 -7.87 -15.27 -0.94
C ASP A 117 -8.66 -14.87 0.33
N GLY A 118 -9.23 -13.67 0.35
CA GLY A 118 -9.99 -13.12 1.47
C GLY A 118 -9.14 -12.47 2.56
N SER A 119 -7.82 -12.36 2.38
CA SER A 119 -6.95 -11.70 3.36
C SER A 119 -7.09 -10.18 3.34
N GLY A 120 -7.31 -9.61 4.51
CA GLY A 120 -7.44 -8.17 4.74
C GLY A 120 -6.15 -7.35 4.70
N VAL A 121 -6.26 -6.06 4.38
CA VAL A 121 -5.14 -5.11 4.48
C VAL A 121 -4.67 -4.89 5.93
N PHE A 122 -5.54 -5.04 6.94
CA PHE A 122 -5.13 -4.83 8.35
C PHE A 122 -4.72 -6.12 9.07
N ARG A 123 -4.77 -7.28 8.39
CA ARG A 123 -4.54 -8.61 8.98
C ARG A 123 -3.23 -8.72 9.78
N ASN A 124 -2.18 -8.05 9.35
CA ASN A 124 -0.85 -8.17 9.97
C ASN A 124 -0.59 -7.14 11.08
N ILE A 125 -1.60 -6.34 11.46
CA ILE A 125 -1.45 -5.22 12.38
C ILE A 125 -2.28 -5.50 13.63
N ASP A 126 -1.63 -5.45 14.80
CA ASP A 126 -2.26 -5.70 16.08
C ASP A 126 -1.94 -4.58 17.07
N PHE A 127 -2.89 -3.68 17.27
CA PHE A 127 -2.79 -2.61 18.26
C PHE A 127 -2.93 -3.13 19.71
N ASN A 128 -3.27 -4.39 19.90
CA ASN A 128 -3.28 -5.06 21.21
C ASN A 128 -2.00 -5.87 21.49
N SER A 129 -1.02 -5.83 20.58
CA SER A 129 0.22 -6.61 20.68
C SER A 129 1.01 -6.34 21.96
N SER A 130 1.62 -7.40 22.52
CA SER A 130 2.56 -7.28 23.65
C SER A 130 3.83 -6.51 23.29
N ASN A 131 4.14 -6.35 22.00
CA ASN A 131 5.29 -5.56 21.53
C ASN A 131 5.13 -4.06 21.86
N LEU A 132 3.92 -3.60 22.17
CA LEU A 132 3.64 -2.22 22.56
C LEU A 132 3.89 -1.95 24.06
N GLY A 133 4.29 -2.98 24.83
CA GLY A 133 4.50 -2.92 26.27
C GLY A 133 3.39 -3.60 27.07
N ASP A 134 3.43 -3.44 28.39
CA ASP A 134 2.34 -3.90 29.26
C ASP A 134 1.03 -3.14 28.97
N VAL A 135 -0.09 -3.58 29.56
CA VAL A 135 -1.42 -3.00 29.29
C VAL A 135 -1.43 -1.48 29.52
N LYS A 136 -0.78 -1.00 30.57
CA LYS A 136 -0.78 0.43 30.92
C LYS A 136 0.09 1.24 29.96
N GLU A 137 1.30 0.75 29.67
CA GLU A 137 2.21 1.38 28.72
C GLU A 137 1.64 1.41 27.31
N LYS A 138 1.10 0.29 26.84
CA LYS A 138 0.43 0.17 25.55
C LYS A 138 -0.69 1.19 25.42
N ASN A 139 -1.63 1.23 26.38
CA ASN A 139 -2.74 2.18 26.32
C ASN A 139 -2.25 3.64 26.35
N GLN A 140 -1.21 3.93 27.13
CA GLN A 140 -0.62 5.27 27.15
C GLN A 140 0.01 5.65 25.81
N ARG A 141 0.68 4.72 25.12
CA ARG A 141 1.22 4.94 23.77
C ARG A 141 0.12 5.15 22.74
N LEU A 142 -0.87 4.28 22.71
CA LEU A 142 -1.99 4.40 21.78
C LEU A 142 -2.79 5.68 22.00
N LYS A 143 -2.99 6.08 23.25
CA LYS A 143 -3.55 7.38 23.59
C LYS A 143 -2.69 8.54 23.05
N SER A 144 -1.37 8.44 23.19
CA SER A 144 -0.44 9.47 22.71
C SER A 144 -0.48 9.56 21.18
N LEU A 145 -0.51 8.42 20.50
CA LEU A 145 -0.73 8.33 19.05
C LEU A 145 -2.01 9.04 18.62
N LEU A 146 -3.15 8.74 19.26
CA LEU A 146 -4.42 9.40 18.95
C LEU A 146 -4.37 10.90 19.24
N ILE A 147 -3.64 11.34 20.27
CA ILE A 147 -3.43 12.76 20.55
C ILE A 147 -2.60 13.42 19.45
N ASP A 148 -1.51 12.80 19.00
CA ASP A 148 -0.64 13.34 17.95
C ASP A 148 -1.42 13.54 16.63
N PHE A 149 -2.29 12.58 16.28
CA PHE A 149 -3.15 12.66 15.09
C PHE A 149 -4.38 13.55 15.26
N SER A 150 -4.74 13.94 16.48
CA SER A 150 -5.86 14.87 16.77
C SER A 150 -5.50 16.35 16.64
N ASN A 151 -4.24 16.65 16.25
CA ASN A 151 -3.78 18.02 16.08
C ASN A 151 -4.66 18.77 15.07
N ASP A 152 -5.18 19.94 15.45
CA ASP A 152 -6.05 20.77 14.58
C ASP A 152 -5.37 21.18 13.26
N LYS A 153 -4.02 21.16 13.22
CA LYS A 153 -3.25 21.41 12.00
C LYS A 153 -3.15 20.18 11.09
N LEU A 154 -3.74 19.05 11.48
CA LEU A 154 -3.85 17.81 10.73
C LEU A 154 -5.32 17.55 10.34
N ASP A 155 -5.96 18.56 9.76
CA ASP A 155 -7.25 18.38 9.07
C ASP A 155 -6.99 17.87 7.64
N LEU A 156 -7.25 16.59 7.42
CA LEU A 156 -7.05 15.92 6.13
C LEU A 156 -8.31 15.98 5.25
N SER A 157 -9.29 16.81 5.59
CA SER A 157 -10.47 17.03 4.75
C SER A 157 -10.06 17.69 3.43
N PRO A 158 -10.46 17.15 2.26
CA PRO A 158 -10.15 17.72 0.95
C PRO A 158 -10.31 19.24 0.81
N GLY A 159 -11.33 19.85 1.42
CA GLY A 159 -11.55 21.30 1.38
C GLY A 159 -10.49 22.15 2.09
N HIS A 160 -9.74 21.57 3.04
CA HIS A 160 -8.68 22.25 3.81
C HIS A 160 -7.28 22.07 3.21
N LEU A 161 -7.15 21.24 2.18
CA LEU A 161 -5.90 20.91 1.52
C LEU A 161 -5.63 21.79 0.28
N GLU A 162 -4.36 22.10 0.02
CA GLU A 162 -3.94 22.79 -1.22
C GLU A 162 -4.04 21.88 -2.47
N GLY A 163 -4.20 20.57 -2.28
CA GLY A 163 -4.44 19.60 -3.35
C GLY A 163 -4.68 18.19 -2.81
N ALA A 164 -5.29 17.32 -3.64
CA ALA A 164 -5.57 15.92 -3.27
C ALA A 164 -4.30 15.10 -3.01
N ASP A 165 -3.17 15.49 -3.62
CA ASP A 165 -1.89 14.79 -3.52
C ASP A 165 -1.19 14.95 -2.16
N ILE A 166 -1.60 15.88 -1.29
CA ILE A 166 -0.88 16.21 -0.06
C ILE A 166 -0.74 15.01 0.88
N ILE A 167 -1.82 14.24 1.06
CA ILE A 167 -1.82 13.10 1.97
C ILE A 167 -1.02 11.94 1.37
N GLY A 168 -1.18 11.69 0.07
CA GLY A 168 -0.37 10.72 -0.66
C GLY A 168 1.11 11.04 -0.53
N ASP A 169 1.50 12.30 -0.72
CA ASP A 169 2.88 12.76 -0.58
C ASP A 169 3.40 12.67 0.87
N ALA A 170 2.53 12.85 1.87
CA ALA A 170 2.88 12.63 3.28
C ALA A 170 3.09 11.13 3.58
N TYR A 171 2.27 10.27 2.98
CA TYR A 171 2.40 8.82 3.09
C TYR A 171 3.69 8.31 2.43
N GLU A 172 3.99 8.77 1.21
CA GLU A 172 5.25 8.49 0.50
C GLU A 172 6.47 8.99 1.28
N PHE A 173 6.36 10.17 1.90
CA PHE A 173 7.40 10.70 2.77
C PHE A 173 7.66 9.77 3.96
N LEU A 174 6.61 9.27 4.63
CA LEU A 174 6.77 8.34 5.74
C LEU A 174 7.39 7.01 5.30
N ILE A 175 6.91 6.43 4.19
CA ILE A 175 7.49 5.20 3.61
C ILE A 175 8.99 5.40 3.35
N ALA A 176 9.37 6.51 2.72
CA ALA A 176 10.77 6.82 2.41
C ALA A 176 11.64 6.92 3.67
N ASN A 177 11.16 7.61 4.70
CA ASN A 177 11.89 7.72 5.96
C ASN A 177 12.00 6.38 6.69
N PHE A 178 10.93 5.57 6.73
CA PHE A 178 10.99 4.24 7.34
C PHE A 178 11.94 3.30 6.61
N ALA A 179 12.01 3.39 5.28
CA ALA A 179 12.98 2.63 4.50
C ALA A 179 14.42 3.06 4.82
N SER A 180 14.66 4.35 5.00
CA SER A 180 15.96 4.88 5.42
C SER A 180 16.35 4.42 6.83
N ASP A 181 15.41 4.48 7.79
CA ASP A 181 15.64 4.10 9.19
C ASP A 181 15.82 2.59 9.40
N ALA A 182 15.25 1.76 8.52
CA ALA A 182 15.34 0.29 8.64
C ALA A 182 16.76 -0.26 8.33
N GLY A 183 17.65 0.53 7.71
CA GLY A 183 19.05 0.15 7.45
C GLY A 183 19.24 -1.11 6.59
N LYS A 184 18.18 -1.62 5.93
CA LYS A 184 18.24 -2.81 5.08
C LYS A 184 18.84 -2.47 3.72
N LYS A 185 19.64 -3.39 3.19
CA LYS A 185 20.24 -3.28 1.85
C LYS A 185 19.13 -3.17 0.78
N ALA A 186 19.35 -2.29 -0.19
CA ALA A 186 18.41 -1.93 -1.25
C ALA A 186 17.92 -3.14 -2.08
N GLY A 187 16.67 -3.07 -2.56
CA GLY A 187 16.10 -3.99 -3.55
C GLY A 187 14.66 -4.44 -3.26
N GLU A 188 14.26 -4.58 -1.98
CA GLU A 188 12.97 -5.23 -1.65
C GLU A 188 11.87 -4.29 -1.13
N PHE A 189 12.21 -3.16 -0.51
CA PHE A 189 11.21 -2.38 0.25
C PHE A 189 10.93 -0.97 -0.29
N PHE A 190 11.91 -0.34 -0.93
CA PHE A 190 11.76 1.04 -1.37
C PHE A 190 12.74 1.38 -2.49
N THR A 191 12.22 2.07 -3.51
CA THR A 191 13.01 2.62 -4.61
C THR A 191 13.17 4.11 -4.36
N PRO A 192 14.40 4.65 -4.20
CA PRO A 192 14.62 6.07 -3.96
C PRO A 192 13.84 6.95 -4.94
N SER A 193 13.35 8.08 -4.44
CA SER A 193 12.32 8.84 -5.13
C SER A 193 12.75 9.30 -6.53
N GLU A 194 14.01 9.71 -6.63
CA GLU A 194 14.70 10.18 -7.83
C GLU A 194 14.85 9.06 -8.86
N VAL A 195 15.23 7.85 -8.41
CA VAL A 195 15.39 6.67 -9.26
C VAL A 195 14.02 6.24 -9.82
N SER A 196 12.99 6.21 -8.97
CA SER A 196 11.62 5.90 -9.41
C SER A 196 11.11 6.91 -10.44
N THR A 197 11.36 8.20 -10.20
CA THR A 197 10.95 9.28 -11.10
C THR A 197 11.68 9.18 -12.45
N LEU A 198 12.99 8.90 -12.42
CA LEU A 198 13.77 8.70 -13.63
C LEU A 198 13.23 7.53 -14.45
N LEU A 199 12.99 6.36 -13.82
CA LEU A 199 12.49 5.18 -14.51
C LEU A 199 11.09 5.41 -15.10
N ALA A 200 10.19 6.07 -14.36
CA ALA A 200 8.86 6.44 -14.84
C ALA A 200 8.94 7.38 -16.06
N LYS A 201 9.85 8.37 -16.05
CA LYS A 201 10.08 9.29 -17.17
C LYS A 201 10.72 8.63 -18.39
N LEU A 202 11.61 7.67 -18.20
CA LEU A 202 12.25 6.94 -19.30
C LEU A 202 11.25 6.02 -20.01
N THR A 203 10.36 5.39 -19.26
CA THR A 203 9.38 4.45 -19.81
C THR A 203 8.18 5.17 -20.41
N LYS A 204 7.76 6.30 -19.82
CA LYS A 204 6.71 7.24 -20.27
C LYS A 204 5.61 6.58 -21.10
N SER A 205 4.65 6.02 -20.38
CA SER A 205 3.47 5.38 -20.95
C SER A 205 2.56 6.41 -21.65
N LYS A 206 1.84 5.95 -22.68
CA LYS A 206 0.82 6.75 -23.37
C LYS A 206 -0.54 6.59 -22.67
N PRO A 207 -1.49 7.51 -22.87
CA PRO A 207 -2.89 7.26 -22.51
C PRO A 207 -3.39 5.94 -23.08
N GLY A 208 -4.22 5.23 -22.32
CA GLY A 208 -4.74 3.89 -22.60
C GLY A 208 -3.78 2.75 -22.21
N ALA A 209 -2.60 3.05 -21.66
CA ALA A 209 -1.60 2.03 -21.34
C ALA A 209 -1.98 1.19 -20.11
N ARG A 210 -1.68 -0.11 -20.19
CA ARG A 210 -1.60 -1.03 -19.05
C ARG A 210 -0.18 -1.01 -18.50
N ILE A 211 -0.03 -0.56 -17.26
CA ILE A 211 1.27 -0.40 -16.59
C ILE A 211 1.36 -1.40 -15.46
N SER A 212 2.43 -2.19 -15.42
CA SER A 212 2.64 -3.20 -14.37
C SER A 212 3.93 -2.99 -13.60
N ASP A 213 3.89 -3.29 -12.31
CA ASP A 213 5.07 -3.55 -11.48
C ASP A 213 4.93 -4.91 -10.78
N PRO A 214 5.64 -5.96 -11.25
CA PRO A 214 5.50 -7.30 -10.71
C PRO A 214 6.21 -7.49 -9.36
N THR A 215 6.87 -6.47 -8.82
CA THR A 215 7.51 -6.49 -7.49
C THR A 215 7.30 -5.12 -6.85
N CYS A 216 6.02 -4.73 -6.70
CA CYS A 216 5.67 -3.33 -6.56
C CYS A 216 6.07 -2.69 -5.22
N GLY A 217 6.45 -3.47 -4.21
CA GLY A 217 6.73 -2.95 -2.88
C GLY A 217 5.53 -2.14 -2.38
N SER A 218 5.78 -0.93 -1.88
CA SER A 218 4.75 0.03 -1.45
C SER A 218 3.93 0.66 -2.59
N GLY A 219 4.16 0.28 -3.84
CA GLY A 219 3.48 0.83 -5.02
C GLY A 219 4.00 2.21 -5.48
N SER A 220 5.00 2.77 -4.80
CA SER A 220 5.54 4.13 -5.04
C SER A 220 6.05 4.34 -6.47
N LEU A 221 6.76 3.35 -7.03
CA LEU A 221 7.23 3.38 -8.43
C LEU A 221 6.04 3.34 -9.40
N LEU A 222 5.08 2.45 -9.15
CA LEU A 222 3.89 2.27 -10.00
C LEU A 222 3.00 3.53 -10.01
N ILE A 223 2.82 4.19 -8.86
CA ILE A 223 2.16 5.50 -8.72
C ILE A 223 2.82 6.55 -9.61
N LYS A 224 4.15 6.64 -9.58
CA LYS A 224 4.91 7.58 -10.41
C LYS A 224 4.78 7.27 -11.89
N ALA A 225 4.85 5.99 -12.28
CA ALA A 225 4.64 5.57 -13.65
C ALA A 225 3.25 5.95 -14.18
N GLY A 226 2.19 5.84 -13.35
CA GLY A 226 0.85 6.31 -13.67
C GLY A 226 0.76 7.83 -13.83
N ARG A 227 1.34 8.59 -12.88
CA ARG A 227 1.36 10.07 -12.93
C ARG A 227 2.08 10.61 -14.19
N GLU A 228 3.15 9.96 -14.65
CA GLU A 228 3.90 10.36 -15.85
C GLU A 228 3.11 10.19 -17.18
N VAL A 229 1.96 9.50 -17.16
CA VAL A 229 1.05 9.42 -18.33
C VAL A 229 0.47 10.79 -18.68
N GLY A 230 0.20 11.63 -17.66
CA GLY A 230 -0.44 12.94 -17.84
C GLY A 230 -1.91 12.90 -18.26
N SER A 231 -2.57 11.74 -18.11
CA SER A 231 -4.00 11.51 -18.40
C SER A 231 -4.52 10.50 -17.37
N PRO A 232 -5.81 10.53 -16.94
CA PRO A 232 -6.40 9.48 -16.11
C PRO A 232 -6.66 8.17 -16.88
N ASP A 233 -6.52 8.19 -18.21
CA ASP A 233 -6.70 7.02 -19.06
C ASP A 233 -5.47 6.11 -19.00
N PHE A 234 -5.44 5.21 -18.02
CA PHE A 234 -4.48 4.11 -17.88
C PHE A 234 -5.00 3.08 -16.86
N SER A 235 -4.29 1.97 -16.71
CA SER A 235 -4.58 0.97 -15.66
C SER A 235 -3.29 0.49 -15.00
N LEU A 236 -3.30 0.43 -13.67
CA LEU A 236 -2.14 0.01 -12.86
C LEU A 236 -2.32 -1.42 -12.36
N PHE A 237 -1.26 -2.21 -12.48
CA PHE A 237 -1.20 -3.60 -12.02
C PHE A 237 0.05 -3.81 -11.19
N GLY A 238 -0.08 -4.47 -10.05
CA GLY A 238 1.01 -4.70 -9.12
C GLY A 238 0.97 -6.10 -8.53
N GLN A 239 2.12 -6.63 -8.18
CA GLN A 239 2.22 -7.83 -7.35
C GLN A 239 3.31 -7.66 -6.30
N GLU A 240 3.01 -8.09 -5.07
CA GLU A 240 3.93 -8.03 -3.93
C GLU A 240 3.85 -9.33 -3.13
N ALA A 241 5.00 -9.89 -2.74
CA ALA A 241 5.09 -11.16 -2.02
C ALA A 241 4.88 -10.99 -0.51
N ASN A 242 5.33 -9.86 0.06
CA ASN A 242 5.21 -9.55 1.47
C ASN A 242 3.82 -8.98 1.80
N GLY A 243 3.04 -9.67 2.63
CA GLY A 243 1.66 -9.27 2.92
C GLY A 243 1.51 -7.89 3.57
N SER A 244 2.42 -7.51 4.48
CA SER A 244 2.38 -6.17 5.09
C SER A 244 2.69 -5.08 4.05
N THR A 245 3.67 -5.32 3.18
CA THR A 245 4.05 -4.37 2.11
C THR A 245 2.95 -4.26 1.04
N TRP A 246 2.28 -5.36 0.72
CA TRP A 246 1.10 -5.38 -0.14
C TRP A 246 -0.03 -4.51 0.44
N ALA A 247 -0.31 -4.60 1.75
CA ALA A 247 -1.31 -3.77 2.40
C ALA A 247 -0.95 -2.28 2.33
N LEU A 248 0.33 -1.93 2.52
CA LEU A 248 0.82 -0.56 2.32
C LEU A 248 0.58 -0.10 0.88
N ALA A 249 0.85 -0.93 -0.12
CA ALA A 249 0.61 -0.59 -1.52
C ALA A 249 -0.87 -0.31 -1.81
N ILE A 250 -1.78 -1.14 -1.29
CA ILE A 250 -3.22 -0.93 -1.44
C ILE A 250 -3.64 0.42 -0.83
N MET A 251 -3.26 0.68 0.42
CA MET A 251 -3.57 1.96 1.08
C MET A 251 -2.96 3.14 0.31
N ASN A 252 -1.73 3.00 -0.18
CA ASN A 252 -1.03 4.05 -0.93
C ASN A 252 -1.73 4.38 -2.25
N MET A 253 -2.18 3.38 -3.00
CA MET A 253 -2.98 3.56 -4.21
C MET A 253 -4.25 4.37 -3.90
N PHE A 254 -4.94 4.07 -2.79
CA PHE A 254 -6.11 4.84 -2.39
C PHE A 254 -5.75 6.28 -1.97
N LEU A 255 -4.67 6.50 -1.25
CA LEU A 255 -4.28 7.88 -0.88
C LEU A 255 -3.92 8.73 -2.11
N HIS A 256 -3.51 8.09 -3.21
CA HIS A 256 -3.20 8.73 -4.48
C HIS A 256 -4.36 8.73 -5.50
N GLY A 257 -5.54 8.24 -5.12
CA GLY A 257 -6.73 8.23 -5.99
C GLY A 257 -6.73 7.19 -7.11
N PHE A 258 -5.88 6.16 -7.02
CA PHE A 258 -5.84 5.04 -7.98
C PHE A 258 -6.70 3.86 -7.52
N ASP A 259 -8.00 4.12 -7.35
CA ASP A 259 -9.00 3.17 -6.83
C ASP A 259 -9.15 1.92 -7.68
N ASN A 260 -8.85 2.02 -8.98
CA ASN A 260 -8.95 0.96 -9.95
C ASN A 260 -7.64 0.16 -10.10
N ALA A 261 -6.59 0.49 -9.35
CA ALA A 261 -5.34 -0.26 -9.37
C ALA A 261 -5.55 -1.70 -8.90
N THR A 262 -4.97 -2.65 -9.62
CA THR A 262 -5.04 -4.08 -9.30
C THR A 262 -3.73 -4.51 -8.67
N ILE A 263 -3.68 -4.58 -7.33
CA ILE A 263 -2.49 -5.04 -6.60
C ILE A 263 -2.75 -6.41 -5.99
N ARG A 264 -1.92 -7.40 -6.32
CA ARG A 264 -2.08 -8.79 -5.89
C ARG A 264 -1.04 -9.18 -4.84
N TRP A 265 -1.47 -9.97 -3.86
CA TRP A 265 -0.57 -10.58 -2.89
C TRP A 265 -0.12 -11.96 -3.37
N GLY A 266 1.19 -12.14 -3.52
CA GLY A 266 1.80 -13.44 -3.82
C GLY A 266 3.19 -13.34 -4.44
N ASP A 267 3.94 -14.44 -4.42
CA ASP A 267 5.23 -14.55 -5.10
C ASP A 267 5.08 -14.50 -6.62
N THR A 268 5.65 -13.48 -7.26
CA THR A 268 5.57 -13.25 -8.72
C THR A 268 6.12 -14.38 -9.56
N ILE A 269 7.16 -15.06 -9.08
CA ILE A 269 7.80 -16.12 -9.83
C ILE A 269 7.04 -17.43 -9.62
N ARG A 270 6.80 -17.81 -8.37
CA ARG A 270 6.22 -19.12 -8.01
C ARG A 270 4.70 -19.16 -8.14
N ASN A 271 4.04 -18.03 -7.96
CA ASN A 271 2.59 -17.89 -7.94
C ASN A 271 2.15 -16.58 -8.61
N PRO A 272 2.45 -16.37 -9.90
CA PRO A 272 2.02 -15.17 -10.61
C PRO A 272 0.50 -15.04 -10.56
N LYS A 273 0.03 -13.89 -10.09
CA LYS A 273 -1.39 -13.57 -9.88
C LYS A 273 -1.96 -12.70 -10.99
N LEU A 274 -1.13 -11.90 -11.64
CA LEU A 274 -1.51 -11.06 -12.78
C LEU A 274 -1.68 -11.94 -14.04
N LYS A 275 -2.88 -12.48 -14.22
CA LYS A 275 -3.22 -13.46 -15.27
C LYS A 275 -4.52 -13.12 -15.97
N GLU A 276 -4.65 -13.59 -17.20
CA GLU A 276 -5.88 -13.60 -18.00
C GLU A 276 -6.18 -15.06 -18.38
N GLY A 277 -7.11 -15.69 -17.67
CA GLY A 277 -7.31 -17.13 -17.76
C GLY A 277 -6.07 -17.90 -17.31
N ASP A 278 -5.57 -18.79 -18.16
CA ASP A 278 -4.37 -19.60 -17.91
C ASP A 278 -3.06 -18.92 -18.36
N ALA A 279 -3.13 -17.73 -18.96
CA ALA A 279 -1.97 -17.00 -19.46
C ALA A 279 -1.56 -15.85 -18.52
N LEU A 280 -0.28 -15.48 -18.57
CA LEU A 280 0.19 -14.24 -17.93
C LEU A 280 -0.43 -13.04 -18.64
N MET A 281 -0.88 -12.07 -17.84
CA MET A 281 -1.40 -10.81 -18.35
C MET A 281 -0.30 -10.05 -19.10
N LYS A 282 -0.68 -9.35 -20.17
CA LYS A 282 0.25 -8.56 -21.01
C LYS A 282 0.10 -7.06 -20.77
N PHE A 283 1.22 -6.35 -20.75
CA PHE A 283 1.31 -4.93 -20.41
C PHE A 283 2.04 -4.11 -21.48
N ASP A 284 1.64 -2.84 -21.59
CA ASP A 284 2.30 -1.86 -22.45
C ASP A 284 3.63 -1.39 -21.85
N THR A 285 3.66 -1.26 -20.53
CA THR A 285 4.85 -0.85 -19.79
C THR A 285 4.98 -1.72 -18.55
N VAL A 286 6.15 -2.31 -18.36
CA VAL A 286 6.51 -3.01 -17.12
C VAL A 286 7.67 -2.27 -16.47
N VAL A 287 7.48 -1.78 -15.24
CA VAL A 287 8.52 -1.14 -14.43
C VAL A 287 8.79 -1.97 -13.19
N ALA A 288 10.04 -2.08 -12.73
CA ALA A 288 10.32 -2.75 -11.46
C ALA A 288 11.64 -2.32 -10.84
N ASN A 289 11.69 -2.43 -9.51
CA ASN A 289 12.90 -2.57 -8.73
C ASN A 289 12.84 -3.92 -7.98
N PRO A 290 13.14 -5.04 -8.65
CA PRO A 290 13.01 -6.35 -8.04
C PRO A 290 14.04 -6.58 -6.92
N PRO A 291 13.79 -7.58 -6.05
CA PRO A 291 14.77 -8.03 -5.06
C PRO A 291 16.13 -8.36 -5.70
N PHE A 292 17.20 -7.71 -5.24
CA PHE A 292 18.55 -7.90 -5.80
C PHE A 292 19.15 -9.22 -5.36
N SER A 293 19.67 -9.99 -6.34
CA SER A 293 20.32 -11.29 -6.09
C SER A 293 19.49 -12.21 -5.20
N LEU A 294 18.18 -12.29 -5.43
CA LEU A 294 17.28 -13.16 -4.68
C LEU A 294 17.78 -14.61 -4.73
N ASP A 295 18.22 -15.10 -3.57
CA ASP A 295 18.64 -16.49 -3.39
C ASP A 295 17.41 -17.39 -3.30
N LYS A 296 17.56 -18.64 -3.73
CA LYS A 296 16.51 -19.67 -3.71
C LYS A 296 15.20 -19.14 -4.31
N TRP A 297 15.25 -18.43 -5.44
CA TRP A 297 14.05 -17.94 -6.14
C TRP A 297 13.26 -19.07 -6.81
N GLY A 298 13.97 -20.11 -7.28
CA GLY A 298 13.45 -21.20 -8.10
C GLY A 298 12.89 -22.36 -7.28
N LYS A 299 13.37 -23.57 -7.59
CA LYS A 299 12.86 -24.84 -7.05
C LYS A 299 12.79 -24.86 -5.53
N VAL A 300 11.59 -25.09 -5.00
CA VAL A 300 11.35 -25.43 -3.59
C VAL A 300 11.12 -26.93 -3.52
N GLU A 301 12.03 -27.63 -2.86
CA GLU A 301 11.84 -29.04 -2.50
C GLU A 301 11.28 -29.06 -1.08
N ASP A 302 9.96 -29.11 -0.94
CA ASP A 302 9.34 -29.37 0.36
C ASP A 302 9.68 -30.81 0.74
N LYS A 303 10.53 -30.97 1.76
CA LYS A 303 10.88 -32.28 2.34
C LYS A 303 9.78 -32.84 3.25
N GLU A 304 8.65 -32.15 3.40
CA GLU A 304 7.52 -32.59 4.21
C GLU A 304 6.34 -33.00 3.32
N GLU A 305 5.96 -34.28 3.39
CA GLU A 305 4.92 -34.95 2.59
C GLU A 305 3.49 -34.42 2.81
N ASN A 306 3.30 -33.25 3.42
CA ASN A 306 1.97 -32.70 3.72
C ASN A 306 1.88 -31.19 3.51
N LYS A 307 1.42 -30.79 2.32
CA LYS A 307 0.27 -29.90 2.05
C LYS A 307 0.50 -29.02 0.82
N ALA A 308 -0.25 -29.28 -0.25
CA ALA A 308 -0.86 -28.32 -1.21
C ALA A 308 -0.04 -27.16 -1.83
N ALA A 309 1.24 -26.97 -1.50
CA ALA A 309 2.11 -26.05 -2.20
C ALA A 309 2.56 -26.74 -3.49
N LYS A 310 2.09 -26.25 -4.64
CA LYS A 310 2.66 -26.65 -5.93
C LYS A 310 4.13 -26.30 -5.88
N SER A 311 5.01 -27.31 -5.84
CA SER A 311 6.43 -27.11 -6.01
C SER A 311 6.63 -26.41 -7.36
N TYR A 312 7.24 -25.23 -7.33
CA TYR A 312 7.56 -24.49 -8.52
C TYR A 312 8.86 -25.04 -9.09
N ASP A 313 8.88 -25.42 -10.36
CA ASP A 313 10.09 -25.87 -11.05
C ASP A 313 10.34 -25.02 -12.30
N PRO A 314 11.44 -24.25 -12.36
CA PRO A 314 11.73 -23.43 -13.54
C PRO A 314 12.01 -24.25 -14.80
N GLU A 315 12.38 -25.53 -14.69
CA GLU A 315 12.53 -26.43 -15.86
C GLU A 315 11.18 -26.76 -16.51
N HIS A 316 10.11 -26.72 -15.72
CA HIS A 316 8.74 -27.01 -16.14
C HIS A 316 7.84 -25.78 -15.94
N ASP A 317 8.39 -24.57 -16.18
CA ASP A 317 7.64 -23.33 -16.00
C ASP A 317 6.40 -23.32 -16.91
N PRO A 318 5.18 -23.25 -16.35
CA PRO A 318 3.95 -23.38 -17.13
C PRO A 318 3.70 -22.21 -18.09
N TYR A 319 4.44 -21.11 -17.93
CA TYR A 319 4.36 -19.92 -18.76
C TYR A 319 5.52 -19.82 -19.76
N ASN A 320 6.34 -20.86 -19.86
CA ASN A 320 7.52 -20.93 -20.72
C ASN A 320 8.45 -19.71 -20.59
N ARG A 321 8.61 -19.17 -19.36
CA ARG A 321 9.36 -17.92 -19.19
C ARG A 321 10.84 -18.08 -19.52
N PHE A 322 11.45 -19.21 -19.14
CA PHE A 322 12.91 -19.38 -19.19
C PHE A 322 13.44 -20.09 -20.43
N TRP A 323 12.77 -19.95 -21.58
CA TRP A 323 13.21 -20.60 -22.82
C TRP A 323 14.61 -20.13 -23.30
N ARG A 324 15.08 -18.97 -22.83
CA ARG A 324 16.43 -18.44 -23.08
C ARG A 324 17.50 -19.03 -22.15
N GLY A 325 17.11 -19.88 -21.21
CA GLY A 325 17.97 -20.44 -20.16
C GLY A 325 17.45 -20.09 -18.76
N ILE A 326 17.61 -21.04 -17.83
CA ILE A 326 17.21 -20.89 -16.44
C ILE A 326 18.30 -20.13 -15.68
N PRO A 327 17.98 -19.00 -15.01
CA PRO A 327 18.96 -18.26 -14.22
C PRO A 327 19.57 -19.08 -13.07
N PRO A 328 20.77 -18.72 -12.57
CA PRO A 328 21.36 -19.39 -11.43
C PRO A 328 20.47 -19.31 -10.18
N LYS A 329 20.41 -20.39 -9.39
CA LYS A 329 19.55 -20.48 -8.19
C LYS A 329 19.82 -19.40 -7.14
N SER A 330 21.05 -18.89 -7.10
CA SER A 330 21.50 -17.84 -6.16
C SER A 330 21.42 -16.41 -6.72
N LYS A 331 20.89 -16.24 -7.94
CA LYS A 331 20.82 -14.96 -8.67
C LYS A 331 19.50 -14.83 -9.42
N GLY A 332 18.46 -14.38 -8.71
CA GLY A 332 17.11 -14.21 -9.25
C GLY A 332 16.90 -13.00 -10.16
N ASP A 333 17.91 -12.15 -10.38
CA ASP A 333 17.77 -10.89 -11.14
C ASP A 333 17.24 -11.14 -12.56
N TRP A 334 17.87 -12.09 -13.28
CA TRP A 334 17.44 -12.49 -14.63
C TRP A 334 16.08 -13.19 -14.65
N THR A 335 15.65 -13.78 -13.54
CA THR A 335 14.32 -14.39 -13.43
C THR A 335 13.24 -13.33 -13.52
N PHE A 336 13.40 -12.24 -12.77
CA PHE A 336 12.46 -11.11 -12.82
C PHE A 336 12.48 -10.43 -14.19
N ILE A 337 13.67 -10.17 -14.75
CA ILE A 337 13.80 -9.59 -16.11
C ILE A 337 13.05 -10.45 -17.13
N THR A 338 13.26 -11.77 -17.06
CA THR A 338 12.60 -12.70 -17.98
C THR A 338 11.08 -12.67 -17.80
N HIS A 339 10.58 -12.68 -16.56
CA HIS A 339 9.15 -12.52 -16.30
C HIS A 339 8.59 -11.20 -16.83
N MET A 340 9.31 -10.08 -16.69
CA MET A 340 8.90 -8.78 -17.21
C MET A 340 8.83 -8.77 -18.74
N ILE A 341 9.81 -9.37 -19.44
CA ILE A 341 9.79 -9.51 -20.90
C ILE A 341 8.57 -10.34 -21.32
N GLU A 342 8.33 -11.46 -20.67
CA GLU A 342 7.23 -12.38 -20.99
C GLU A 342 5.85 -11.87 -20.56
N THR A 343 5.77 -10.79 -19.79
CA THR A 343 4.53 -10.07 -19.46
C THR A 343 4.37 -8.77 -20.26
N THR A 344 5.30 -8.45 -21.16
CA THR A 344 5.23 -7.26 -22.01
C THR A 344 4.64 -7.61 -23.38
N TYR A 345 3.89 -6.69 -23.98
CA TYR A 345 3.41 -6.86 -25.36
C TYR A 345 4.58 -6.86 -26.35
N GLU A 346 4.67 -7.91 -27.16
CA GLU A 346 5.68 -8.02 -28.21
C GLU A 346 5.56 -6.88 -29.24
N GLY A 347 6.70 -6.36 -29.70
CA GLY A 347 6.78 -5.34 -30.75
C GLY A 347 6.37 -3.92 -30.34
N ARG A 348 5.69 -3.73 -29.20
CA ARG A 348 5.18 -2.40 -28.78
C ARG A 348 5.39 -2.04 -27.31
N GLY A 349 5.54 -3.03 -26.44
CA GLY A 349 5.68 -2.80 -25.02
C GLY A 349 7.11 -2.40 -24.62
N LYS A 350 7.25 -1.87 -23.40
CA LYS A 350 8.53 -1.41 -22.84
C LYS A 350 8.76 -2.01 -21.46
N VAL A 351 10.02 -2.31 -21.17
CA VAL A 351 10.47 -2.78 -19.86
C VAL A 351 11.48 -1.79 -19.30
N GLY A 352 11.25 -1.31 -18.09
CA GLY A 352 12.21 -0.55 -17.30
C GLY A 352 12.51 -1.30 -16.01
N VAL A 353 13.77 -1.63 -15.74
CA VAL A 353 14.14 -2.41 -14.56
C VAL A 353 15.39 -1.83 -13.91
N ILE A 354 15.43 -1.82 -12.58
CA ILE A 354 16.60 -1.48 -11.79
C ILE A 354 17.25 -2.78 -11.31
N VAL A 355 18.54 -2.96 -11.58
CA VAL A 355 19.28 -4.18 -11.23
C VAL A 355 20.69 -3.85 -10.75
N PRO A 356 21.33 -4.73 -9.96
CA PRO A 356 22.75 -4.59 -9.64
C PRO A 356 23.63 -4.72 -10.90
N HIS A 357 24.86 -4.24 -10.81
CA HIS A 357 25.82 -4.29 -11.93
C HIS A 357 26.28 -5.72 -12.31
N GLY A 358 26.19 -6.67 -11.38
CA GLY A 358 26.93 -7.95 -11.43
C GLY A 358 26.05 -9.19 -11.53
#